data_AF-A0A0G1RZV6-F1
#
_entry.id   AF-A0A0G1RZV6-F1
#
_cell.length_a   1.000
_cell.length_b   1.000
_cell.length_c   1.000
_cell.angle_alpha   90.00
_cell.angle_beta   90.00
_cell.angle_gamma   90.00
#
_symmetry.space_group_name_H-M   'P 1'
#
loop_
_entity.id
_entity.type
_entity.pdbx_description
1 polymer ?
#
loop_
_entity_poly.entity_id
_entity_poly.type
_entity_poly.pdbx_seq_one_letter_code
_entity_poly.pdbx_strand_id
1 'polypeptide(L)'
;MEDKLKQLLKTIKLNENVLSMLFGIVTVLLIGVLVFRMYRANKPAITTEAEKIEVANQKLGEVKVETKEDGKKYPATLPEKVTVEAGQHLWGIAEKYYGSGYNWVDIAKANNLKNSGYLIVGQELKLPQVAIKEVAETKKIEVAQTGTKIDGNSYTVAKGDHLWGIAVRAYGDGYKWTEIANFNAIKNPNYIEVGQVIKLPR
;
A
#
# COMPACT_ATOMS: atom_id res chain seq x y z
N MET A 1 -9.42 57.63 16.52
CA MET A 1 -8.12 56.96 16.73
C MET A 1 -6.98 57.69 16.03
N GLU A 2 -7.21 58.25 14.85
CA GLU A 2 -6.20 58.95 14.03
C GLU A 2 -5.60 60.20 14.68
N ASP A 3 -6.40 61.00 15.41
CA ASP A 3 -5.89 62.22 16.05
C ASP A 3 -4.95 61.92 17.23
N LYS A 4 -5.19 60.82 17.95
CA LYS A 4 -4.28 60.35 18.99
C LYS A 4 -2.96 59.86 18.39
N LEU A 5 -3.01 59.18 17.23
CA LEU A 5 -1.83 58.72 16.52
C LEU A 5 -0.98 59.91 16.02
N LYS A 6 -1.61 60.93 15.43
CA LYS A 6 -0.94 62.15 14.98
C LYS A 6 -0.30 62.93 16.13
N GLN A 7 -0.93 62.98 17.30
CA GLN A 7 -0.35 63.61 18.49
C GLN A 7 0.85 62.82 19.05
N LEU A 8 0.79 61.48 19.05
CA LEU A 8 1.90 60.61 19.45
C LEU A 8 3.11 60.73 18.49
N LEU A 9 2.85 60.81 17.19
CA LEU A 9 3.90 61.02 16.18
C LEU A 9 4.59 62.38 16.32
N LYS A 10 3.88 63.40 16.80
CA LYS A 10 4.41 64.76 16.98
C LYS A 10 5.20 64.93 18.29
N THR A 11 4.95 64.10 19.30
CA THR A 11 5.68 64.11 20.58
C THR A 11 6.99 63.34 20.52
N ILE A 12 7.13 62.39 19.58
CA ILE A 12 8.36 61.66 19.34
C ILE A 12 9.22 62.50 18.39
N LYS A 13 10.22 63.22 18.91
CA LYS A 13 11.29 63.80 18.07
C LYS A 13 12.02 62.65 17.38
N LEU A 14 11.64 62.35 16.14
CA LEU A 14 12.24 61.31 15.31
C LEU A 14 13.67 61.72 14.94
N ASN A 15 14.63 61.37 15.78
CA ASN A 15 16.04 61.35 15.42
C ASN A 15 16.27 60.22 14.41
N GLU A 16 17.20 60.37 13.46
CA GLU A 16 17.53 59.37 12.43
C GLU A 16 17.82 57.98 13.04
N ASN A 17 18.41 57.94 14.24
CA ASN A 17 18.67 56.69 14.97
C ASN A 17 17.37 56.04 15.49
N VAL A 18 16.40 56.83 15.95
CA VAL A 18 15.08 56.34 16.41
C VAL A 18 14.24 55.90 15.21
N LEU A 19 14.37 56.61 14.09
CA LEU A 19 13.71 56.25 12.84
C LEU A 19 14.23 54.90 12.32
N SER A 20 15.55 54.69 12.33
CA SER A 20 16.17 53.43 11.94
C SER A 20 15.78 52.26 12.86
N MET A 21 15.71 52.50 14.17
CA MET A 21 15.24 51.50 15.14
C MET A 21 13.77 51.12 14.89
N LEU A 22 12.90 52.11 14.61
CA LEU A 22 11.49 51.86 14.27
C LEU A 22 11.35 51.09 12.95
N PHE A 23 12.11 51.46 11.91
CA PHE A 23 12.13 50.71 10.65
C PHE A 23 12.63 49.28 10.84
N GLY A 24 13.64 49.05 11.68
CA GLY A 24 14.12 47.73 12.03
C GLY A 24 13.04 46.87 12.69
N ILE A 25 12.35 47.41 13.71
CA ILE A 25 11.26 46.72 14.40
C ILE A 25 10.11 46.39 13.43
N VAL A 26 9.71 47.34 12.60
CA VAL A 26 8.66 47.14 11.58
C VAL A 26 9.08 46.07 10.57
N THR A 27 10.35 46.06 10.14
CA THR A 27 10.86 45.06 9.18
C THR A 27 10.83 43.65 9.78
N VAL A 28 11.28 43.48 11.03
CA VAL A 28 11.22 42.19 11.73
C VAL A 28 9.78 41.72 11.92
N LEU A 29 8.85 42.62 12.24
CA LEU A 29 7.43 42.31 12.35
C LEU A 29 6.84 41.89 10.99
N LEU A 30 7.18 42.58 9.90
CA LEU A 30 6.71 42.22 8.55
C LEU A 30 7.23 40.87 8.11
N ILE A 31 8.53 40.59 8.30
CA ILE A 31 9.13 39.27 8.01
C ILE A 31 8.49 38.19 8.89
N GLY A 32 8.29 38.46 10.18
CA GLY A 32 7.62 37.55 11.10
C GLY A 32 6.19 37.21 10.67
N VAL A 33 5.41 38.21 10.24
CA VAL A 33 4.06 38.00 9.68
C VAL A 33 4.10 37.21 8.38
N LEU A 34 5.10 37.44 7.52
CA LEU A 34 5.27 36.74 6.25
C LEU A 34 5.66 35.27 6.47
N VAL A 35 6.60 35.00 7.37
CA VAL A 35 6.97 33.64 7.81
C VAL A 35 5.80 32.95 8.50
N PHE A 36 5.07 33.64 9.37
CA PHE A 36 3.87 33.11 10.01
C PHE A 36 2.78 32.79 8.98
N ARG A 37 2.59 33.64 7.97
CA ARG A 37 1.67 33.39 6.85
C ARG A 37 2.14 32.23 5.99
N MET A 38 3.43 32.11 5.66
CA MET A 38 3.98 30.95 4.94
C MET A 38 3.76 29.67 5.74
N TYR A 39 4.01 29.70 7.05
CA TYR A 39 3.86 28.54 7.92
C TYR A 39 2.38 28.19 8.16
N ARG A 40 1.46 29.16 8.16
CA ARG A 40 0.01 28.88 8.17
C ARG A 40 -0.52 28.43 6.82
N ALA A 41 0.00 28.93 5.71
CA ALA A 41 -0.40 28.55 4.35
C ALA A 41 0.07 27.13 3.98
N ASN A 42 1.19 26.66 4.57
CA ASN A 42 1.71 25.31 4.37
C ASN A 42 1.32 24.30 5.47
N LYS A 43 0.41 24.65 6.37
CA LYS A 43 -0.26 23.63 7.18
C LYS A 43 -1.48 23.16 6.39
N PRO A 44 -1.57 21.88 5.96
CA PRO A 44 -2.88 21.36 5.60
C PRO A 44 -3.75 21.59 6.84
N ALA A 45 -4.84 22.33 6.66
CA ALA A 45 -5.86 22.39 7.69
C ALA A 45 -6.36 20.96 7.84
N ILE A 46 -5.95 20.28 8.91
CA ILE A 46 -6.60 19.07 9.37
C ILE A 46 -7.93 19.55 9.94
N THR A 47 -8.88 19.82 9.05
CA THR A 47 -10.28 19.94 9.41
C THR A 47 -10.75 18.52 9.71
N THR A 48 -11.32 18.32 10.89
CA THR A 48 -11.94 17.07 11.36
C THR A 48 -13.11 16.62 10.45
N GLU A 49 -13.44 17.41 9.43
CA GLU A 49 -14.40 17.10 8.36
C GLU A 49 -13.76 16.46 7.12
N ALA A 50 -12.48 16.67 6.85
CA ALA A 50 -11.77 15.99 5.75
C ALA A 50 -11.52 14.50 6.06
N GLU A 51 -11.38 14.15 7.34
CA GLU A 51 -11.25 12.75 7.79
C GLU A 51 -12.55 11.95 7.60
N LYS A 52 -13.72 12.61 7.55
CA LYS A 52 -14.99 11.94 7.20
C LYS A 52 -15.21 11.75 5.71
N ILE A 53 -14.48 12.47 4.85
CA ILE A 53 -14.72 12.47 3.39
C ILE A 53 -13.65 11.66 2.65
N GLU A 54 -12.44 11.50 3.19
CA GLU A 54 -11.40 10.65 2.59
C GLU A 54 -11.60 9.14 2.84
N VAL A 55 -12.41 8.76 3.85
CA VAL A 55 -12.78 7.35 4.13
C VAL A 55 -13.77 6.77 3.11
N ALA A 56 -14.36 7.60 2.24
CA ALA A 56 -15.53 7.20 1.45
C ALA A 56 -15.25 6.44 0.14
N ASN A 57 -13.99 6.24 -0.30
CA ASN A 57 -13.74 5.61 -1.61
C ASN A 57 -12.49 4.72 -1.67
N GLN A 58 -12.15 4.00 -0.60
CA GLN A 58 -11.25 2.86 -0.78
C GLN A 58 -12.05 1.71 -1.39
N LYS A 59 -11.55 1.14 -2.49
CA LYS A 59 -12.09 -0.08 -3.08
C LYS A 59 -11.12 -1.22 -2.82
N LEU A 60 -11.65 -2.39 -2.52
CA LEU A 60 -10.92 -3.64 -2.59
C LEU A 60 -11.55 -4.47 -3.70
N GLY A 61 -10.81 -4.66 -4.80
CA GLY A 61 -11.41 -5.08 -6.07
C GLY A 61 -12.48 -4.08 -6.51
N GLU A 62 -13.70 -4.55 -6.69
CA GLU A 62 -14.86 -3.71 -7.04
C GLU A 62 -15.68 -3.26 -5.82
N VAL A 63 -15.37 -3.79 -4.64
CA VAL A 63 -16.17 -3.59 -3.42
C VAL A 63 -15.73 -2.30 -2.71
N LYS A 64 -16.70 -1.42 -2.41
CA LYS A 64 -16.47 -0.24 -1.56
C LYS A 64 -16.28 -0.69 -0.12
N VAL A 65 -15.22 -0.20 0.53
CA VAL A 65 -14.89 -0.58 1.91
C VAL A 65 -14.86 0.64 2.82
N GLU A 66 -15.25 0.43 4.07
CA GLU A 66 -15.20 1.42 5.14
C GLU A 66 -14.20 0.95 6.20
N THR A 67 -13.29 1.83 6.59
CA THR A 67 -12.37 1.59 7.70
C THR A 67 -13.05 2.05 8.98
N LYS A 68 -13.22 1.14 9.95
CA LYS A 68 -13.78 1.47 11.26
C LYS A 68 -12.70 1.97 12.21
N GLU A 69 -13.12 2.46 13.38
CA GLU A 69 -12.23 2.96 14.45
C GLU A 69 -11.16 1.94 14.90
N ASP A 70 -11.41 0.65 14.68
CA ASP A 70 -10.47 -0.45 14.95
C ASP A 70 -9.36 -0.60 13.89
N GLY A 71 -9.33 0.27 12.88
CA GLY A 71 -8.40 0.22 11.75
C GLY A 71 -8.67 -0.92 10.77
N LYS A 72 -9.75 -1.70 10.95
CA LYS A 72 -10.11 -2.80 10.04
C LYS A 72 -11.11 -2.31 8.98
N LYS A 73 -11.01 -2.91 7.81
CA LYS A 73 -11.89 -2.64 6.68
C LYS A 73 -13.10 -3.57 6.70
N TYR A 74 -14.26 -3.03 6.37
CA TYR A 74 -15.51 -3.75 6.27
C TYR A 74 -16.18 -3.41 4.93
N PRO A 75 -16.97 -4.30 4.32
CA PRO A 75 -17.72 -3.97 3.12
C PRO A 75 -18.76 -2.89 3.45
N ALA A 76 -18.77 -1.78 2.70
CA ALA A 76 -19.70 -0.66 2.92
C ALA A 76 -21.16 -1.05 2.64
N THR A 77 -21.36 -1.92 1.66
CA THR A 77 -22.66 -2.46 1.28
C THR A 77 -22.57 -3.97 1.15
N LEU A 78 -23.33 -4.70 1.96
CA LEU A 78 -23.39 -6.15 1.95
C LEU A 78 -24.86 -6.60 2.07
N PRO A 79 -25.37 -7.42 1.13
CA PRO A 79 -26.70 -8.00 1.29
C PRO A 79 -26.72 -9.00 2.44
N GLU A 80 -27.84 -9.11 3.17
CA GLU A 80 -27.97 -10.06 4.28
C GLU A 80 -27.83 -11.52 3.81
N LYS A 81 -28.35 -11.81 2.61
CA LYS A 81 -28.31 -13.13 2.00
C LYS A 81 -28.09 -13.07 0.50
N VAL A 82 -27.55 -14.14 -0.05
CA VAL A 82 -27.41 -14.36 -1.50
C VAL A 82 -27.86 -15.76 -1.87
N THR A 83 -28.43 -15.91 -3.06
CA THR A 83 -28.80 -17.22 -3.61
C THR A 83 -27.67 -17.72 -4.49
N VAL A 84 -27.24 -18.97 -4.27
CA VAL A 84 -26.18 -19.62 -5.04
C VAL A 84 -26.64 -19.88 -6.48
N GLU A 85 -25.90 -19.36 -7.45
CA GLU A 85 -26.13 -19.62 -8.88
C GLU A 85 -25.28 -20.79 -9.39
N ALA A 86 -25.58 -21.28 -10.60
CA ALA A 86 -24.82 -22.36 -11.22
C ALA A 86 -23.34 -21.98 -11.39
N GLY A 87 -22.43 -22.83 -10.90
CA GLY A 87 -20.97 -22.63 -10.95
C GLY A 87 -20.41 -21.70 -9.86
N GLN A 88 -21.26 -21.12 -9.01
CA GLN A 88 -20.78 -20.34 -7.87
C GLN A 88 -20.19 -21.22 -6.78
N HIS A 89 -19.17 -20.69 -6.12
CA HIS A 89 -18.47 -21.30 -5.00
C HIS A 89 -18.12 -20.20 -3.99
N LEU A 90 -17.84 -20.58 -2.74
CA LEU A 90 -17.71 -19.61 -1.65
C LEU A 90 -16.60 -18.57 -1.86
N TRP A 91 -15.52 -18.96 -2.56
CA TRP A 91 -14.43 -18.04 -2.91
C TRP A 91 -14.92 -16.91 -3.81
N GLY A 92 -15.56 -17.22 -4.95
CA GLY A 92 -16.09 -16.19 -5.86
C GLY A 92 -17.18 -15.33 -5.22
N ILE A 93 -18.01 -15.91 -4.34
CA ILE A 93 -18.98 -15.14 -3.55
C ILE A 93 -18.24 -14.17 -2.61
N ALA A 94 -17.21 -14.65 -1.90
CA ALA A 94 -16.42 -13.78 -1.04
C ALA A 94 -15.72 -12.66 -1.83
N GLU A 95 -15.12 -12.95 -2.99
CA GLU A 95 -14.51 -11.93 -3.85
C GLU A 95 -15.51 -10.86 -4.27
N LYS A 96 -16.72 -11.28 -4.70
CA LYS A 96 -17.77 -10.36 -5.15
C LYS A 96 -18.25 -9.42 -4.05
N TYR A 97 -18.35 -9.89 -2.81
CA TYR A 97 -19.02 -9.14 -1.73
C TYR A 97 -18.08 -8.56 -0.67
N TYR A 98 -16.88 -9.13 -0.52
CA TYR A 98 -15.87 -8.69 0.44
C TYR A 98 -14.61 -8.15 -0.28
N GLY A 99 -14.51 -8.28 -1.60
CA GLY A 99 -13.36 -7.81 -2.39
C GLY A 99 -12.17 -8.77 -2.38
N SER A 100 -12.24 -9.86 -1.59
CA SER A 100 -11.23 -10.92 -1.55
C SER A 100 -11.91 -12.28 -1.31
N GLY A 101 -11.26 -13.36 -1.74
CA GLY A 101 -11.79 -14.71 -1.55
C GLY A 101 -11.78 -15.18 -0.09
N TYR A 102 -10.95 -14.60 0.78
CA TYR A 102 -10.61 -15.19 2.09
C TYR A 102 -11.74 -15.19 3.11
N ASN A 103 -12.75 -14.33 2.95
CA ASN A 103 -13.94 -14.36 3.79
C ASN A 103 -14.86 -15.57 3.50
N TRP A 104 -14.51 -16.46 2.55
CA TRP A 104 -15.20 -17.73 2.35
C TRP A 104 -15.37 -18.55 3.64
N VAL A 105 -14.39 -18.48 4.55
CA VAL A 105 -14.42 -19.17 5.85
C VAL A 105 -15.50 -18.59 6.76
N ASP A 106 -15.66 -17.27 6.76
CA ASP A 106 -16.67 -16.60 7.60
C ASP A 106 -18.08 -16.90 7.06
N ILE A 107 -18.24 -16.90 5.73
CA ILE A 107 -19.49 -17.29 5.08
C ILE A 107 -19.82 -18.76 5.43
N ALA A 108 -18.86 -19.68 5.30
CA ALA A 108 -19.07 -21.08 5.64
C ALA A 108 -19.51 -21.27 7.10
N LYS A 109 -18.82 -20.59 8.03
CA LYS A 109 -19.11 -20.64 9.46
C LYS A 109 -20.49 -20.06 9.78
N ALA A 110 -20.86 -18.91 9.21
CA ALA A 110 -22.14 -18.26 9.43
C ALA A 110 -23.33 -19.11 8.93
N ASN A 111 -23.09 -19.98 7.94
CA ASN A 111 -24.09 -20.86 7.36
C ASN A 111 -24.01 -22.31 7.85
N ASN A 112 -23.16 -22.60 8.84
CA ASN A 112 -22.93 -23.95 9.38
C ASN A 112 -22.64 -25.00 8.29
N LEU A 113 -21.90 -24.61 7.25
CA LEU A 113 -21.59 -25.50 6.14
C LEU A 113 -20.60 -26.56 6.61
N LYS A 114 -21.05 -27.82 6.61
CA LYS A 114 -20.18 -28.97 6.91
C LYS A 114 -19.17 -29.23 5.80
N ASN A 115 -19.54 -28.91 4.55
CA ASN A 115 -18.69 -29.08 3.39
C ASN A 115 -18.67 -27.80 2.54
N SER A 116 -17.67 -26.97 2.78
CA SER A 116 -17.51 -25.66 2.14
C SER A 116 -17.25 -25.72 0.63
N GLY A 117 -16.89 -26.89 0.10
CA GLY A 117 -16.66 -27.08 -1.34
C GLY A 117 -17.90 -27.42 -2.15
N TYR A 118 -19.03 -27.69 -1.50
CA TYR A 118 -20.26 -28.14 -2.16
C TYR A 118 -21.40 -27.18 -1.82
N LEU A 119 -21.73 -26.31 -2.78
CA LEU A 119 -22.91 -25.45 -2.72
C LEU A 119 -23.97 -25.96 -3.71
N ILE A 120 -25.24 -25.85 -3.32
CA ILE A 120 -26.37 -26.26 -4.16
C ILE A 120 -26.93 -25.03 -4.86
N VAL A 121 -27.23 -25.12 -6.15
CA VAL A 121 -27.90 -24.03 -6.88
C VAL A 121 -29.26 -23.74 -6.23
N GLY A 122 -29.55 -22.47 -5.97
CA GLY A 122 -30.74 -22.03 -5.23
C GLY A 122 -30.56 -21.99 -3.71
N GLN A 123 -29.41 -22.43 -3.18
CA GLN A 123 -29.13 -22.36 -1.74
C GLN A 123 -28.99 -20.90 -1.30
N GLU A 124 -29.70 -20.49 -0.25
CA GLU A 124 -29.49 -19.20 0.39
C GLU A 124 -28.28 -19.26 1.34
N LEU A 125 -27.35 -18.31 1.19
CA LEU A 125 -26.22 -18.10 2.07
C LEU A 125 -26.32 -16.74 2.75
N LYS A 126 -26.26 -16.73 4.07
CA LYS A 126 -26.11 -15.52 4.88
C LYS A 126 -24.69 -14.96 4.72
N LEU A 127 -24.57 -13.66 4.49
CA LEU A 127 -23.29 -12.98 4.43
C LEU A 127 -23.06 -12.19 5.72
N PRO A 128 -22.12 -12.60 6.59
CA PRO A 128 -21.89 -11.92 7.86
C PRO A 128 -21.12 -10.59 7.65
N GLN A 129 -21.55 -9.51 8.32
CA GLN A 129 -20.85 -8.22 8.32
C GLN A 129 -19.58 -8.28 9.19
N VAL A 130 -18.51 -8.85 8.64
CA VAL A 130 -17.21 -9.04 9.33
C VAL A 130 -16.09 -8.28 8.63
N ALA A 131 -14.97 -8.12 9.33
CA ALA A 131 -13.78 -7.51 8.77
C ALA A 131 -13.30 -8.28 7.54
N ILE A 132 -12.91 -7.55 6.50
CA ILE A 132 -12.39 -8.12 5.27
C ILE A 132 -11.03 -8.75 5.57
N LYS A 133 -10.86 -9.99 5.12
CA LYS A 133 -9.61 -10.74 5.21
C LYS A 133 -8.87 -10.54 3.91
N GLU A 134 -7.81 -9.75 3.95
CA GLU A 134 -6.88 -9.65 2.85
C GLU A 134 -5.66 -10.51 3.20
N VAL A 135 -5.07 -11.19 2.22
CA VAL A 135 -3.62 -11.38 2.31
C VAL A 135 -3.08 -9.97 2.23
N ALA A 136 -2.19 -9.61 3.16
CA ALA A 136 -1.32 -8.47 2.91
C ALA A 136 -0.87 -8.61 1.47
N GLU A 137 -1.05 -7.56 0.66
CA GLU A 137 -0.45 -7.48 -0.67
C GLU A 137 0.91 -8.13 -0.53
N THR A 138 1.23 -9.10 -1.38
CA THR A 138 2.61 -9.50 -1.57
C THR A 138 3.31 -8.23 -1.99
N LYS A 139 3.71 -7.41 -1.01
CA LYS A 139 4.80 -6.49 -1.04
C LYS A 139 5.85 -7.38 -1.62
N LYS A 140 6.07 -7.23 -2.94
CA LYS A 140 6.87 -8.10 -3.78
C LYS A 140 7.97 -8.55 -2.86
N ILE A 141 7.91 -9.81 -2.40
CA ILE A 141 8.94 -10.27 -1.47
C ILE A 141 10.13 -10.14 -2.40
N GLU A 142 10.92 -9.09 -2.21
CA GLU A 142 12.31 -9.09 -2.60
C GLU A 142 12.79 -10.30 -1.82
N VAL A 143 12.68 -11.47 -2.46
CA VAL A 143 13.30 -12.69 -2.00
C VAL A 143 14.71 -12.20 -1.81
N ALA A 144 15.10 -11.99 -0.55
CA ALA A 144 16.35 -11.35 -0.21
C ALA A 144 17.38 -12.08 -1.07
N GLN A 145 17.87 -11.39 -2.10
CA GLN A 145 18.72 -12.00 -3.09
C GLN A 145 20.05 -12.15 -2.38
N THR A 146 20.20 -13.23 -1.61
CA THR A 146 21.37 -13.49 -0.76
C THR A 146 22.58 -13.90 -1.60
N GLY A 147 22.69 -13.39 -2.81
CA GLY A 147 23.74 -13.75 -3.73
C GLY A 147 24.23 -12.54 -4.49
N THR A 148 25.55 -12.40 -4.54
CA THR A 148 26.22 -11.45 -5.43
C THR A 148 25.76 -11.67 -6.87
N LYS A 149 25.65 -10.55 -7.61
CA LYS A 149 25.40 -10.54 -9.05
C LYS A 149 26.41 -11.46 -9.75
N ILE A 150 25.93 -12.23 -10.73
CA ILE A 150 26.77 -13.13 -11.50
C ILE A 150 27.09 -12.43 -12.83
N ASP A 151 28.35 -12.03 -13.04
CA ASP A 151 28.79 -11.30 -14.24
C ASP A 151 29.46 -12.20 -15.30
N GLY A 152 29.72 -13.48 -14.98
CA GLY A 152 30.35 -14.44 -15.91
C GLY A 152 29.37 -15.19 -16.83
N ASN A 153 29.95 -15.90 -17.81
CA ASN A 153 29.24 -16.81 -18.73
C ASN A 153 29.03 -18.22 -18.13
N SER A 154 29.48 -18.42 -16.89
CA SER A 154 29.23 -19.64 -16.14
C SER A 154 29.21 -19.35 -14.64
N TYR A 155 28.59 -20.25 -13.89
CA TYR A 155 28.44 -20.15 -12.44
C TYR A 155 28.49 -21.54 -11.82
N THR A 156 29.24 -21.67 -10.72
CA THR A 156 29.28 -22.90 -9.93
C THR A 156 28.21 -22.85 -8.86
N VAL A 157 27.28 -23.81 -8.89
CA VAL A 157 26.15 -23.90 -7.97
C VAL A 157 26.65 -24.02 -6.52
N ALA A 158 26.16 -23.13 -5.66
CA ALA A 158 26.44 -23.14 -4.22
C ALA A 158 25.28 -23.81 -3.45
N LYS A 159 25.53 -24.14 -2.19
CA LYS A 159 24.51 -24.75 -1.31
C LYS A 159 23.30 -23.82 -1.16
N GLY A 160 22.12 -24.33 -1.50
CA GLY A 160 20.84 -23.59 -1.43
C GLY A 160 20.47 -22.84 -2.71
N ASP A 161 21.32 -22.90 -3.75
CA ASP A 161 20.97 -22.35 -5.05
C ASP A 161 19.88 -23.16 -5.74
N HIS A 162 19.10 -22.47 -6.56
CA HIS A 162 18.08 -23.01 -7.45
C HIS A 162 18.07 -22.15 -8.72
N LEU A 163 17.61 -22.72 -9.85
CA LEU A 163 17.74 -22.06 -11.15
C LEU A 163 17.08 -20.68 -11.23
N TRP A 164 15.97 -20.47 -10.53
CA TRP A 164 15.32 -19.15 -10.43
C TRP A 164 16.24 -18.12 -9.79
N GLY A 165 16.81 -18.41 -8.61
CA GLY A 165 17.73 -17.50 -7.92
C GLY A 165 18.98 -17.19 -8.76
N ILE A 166 19.52 -18.18 -9.47
CA ILE A 166 20.64 -17.99 -10.39
C ILE A 166 20.25 -17.09 -11.57
N ALA A 167 19.07 -17.32 -12.17
CA ALA A 167 18.58 -16.50 -13.29
C ALA A 167 18.37 -15.04 -12.88
N VAL A 168 17.77 -14.81 -11.71
CA VAL A 168 17.62 -13.46 -11.14
C VAL A 168 18.99 -12.81 -10.93
N ARG A 169 19.98 -13.51 -10.35
CA ARG A 169 21.32 -12.96 -10.09
C ARG A 169 22.14 -12.71 -11.35
N ALA A 170 21.92 -13.50 -12.42
CA ALA A 170 22.64 -13.39 -13.68
C ALA A 170 22.00 -12.37 -14.64
N TYR A 171 20.67 -12.30 -14.68
CA TYR A 171 19.92 -11.57 -15.70
C TYR A 171 18.96 -10.52 -15.16
N GLY A 172 18.71 -10.48 -13.84
CA GLY A 172 17.65 -9.68 -13.24
C GLY A 172 16.24 -10.22 -13.48
N ASP A 173 16.12 -11.33 -14.20
CA ASP A 173 14.85 -11.95 -14.58
C ASP A 173 14.86 -13.44 -14.20
N GLY A 174 13.99 -13.82 -13.26
CA GLY A 174 13.84 -15.20 -12.82
C GLY A 174 13.36 -16.12 -13.93
N TYR A 175 12.54 -15.64 -14.87
CA TYR A 175 11.95 -16.46 -15.94
C TYR A 175 12.98 -17.05 -16.91
N LYS A 176 14.20 -16.49 -16.93
CA LYS A 176 15.34 -17.04 -17.68
C LYS A 176 15.87 -18.37 -17.13
N TRP A 177 15.34 -18.87 -16.01
CA TRP A 177 15.68 -20.21 -15.49
C TRP A 177 15.46 -21.31 -16.54
N THR A 178 14.43 -21.17 -17.39
CA THR A 178 14.11 -22.12 -18.47
C THR A 178 15.20 -22.14 -19.55
N GLU A 179 15.66 -20.96 -19.94
CA GLU A 179 16.74 -20.77 -20.90
C GLU A 179 18.04 -21.41 -20.38
N ILE A 180 18.37 -21.19 -19.11
CA ILE A 180 19.53 -21.82 -18.44
C ILE A 180 19.39 -23.35 -18.47
N ALA A 181 18.22 -23.88 -18.10
CA ALA A 181 17.99 -25.34 -18.06
C ALA A 181 18.17 -25.97 -19.44
N ASN A 182 17.59 -25.36 -20.47
CA ASN A 182 17.66 -25.82 -21.84
C ASN A 182 19.10 -25.76 -22.39
N PHE A 183 19.80 -24.65 -22.15
CA PHE A 183 21.18 -24.44 -22.63
C PHE A 183 22.17 -25.46 -22.02
N ASN A 184 21.92 -25.90 -20.80
CA ASN A 184 22.75 -26.87 -20.09
C ASN A 184 22.23 -28.32 -20.17
N ALA A 185 21.18 -28.57 -20.97
CA ALA A 185 20.51 -29.88 -21.06
C ALA A 185 20.13 -30.47 -19.70
N ILE A 186 19.70 -29.62 -18.75
CA ILE A 186 19.27 -30.03 -17.40
C ILE A 186 17.90 -30.72 -17.52
N LYS A 187 17.88 -32.04 -17.32
CA LYS A 187 16.66 -32.86 -17.44
C LYS A 187 15.62 -32.56 -16.37
N ASN A 188 16.07 -32.27 -15.14
CA ASN A 188 15.19 -31.92 -14.03
C ASN A 188 15.58 -30.53 -13.47
N PRO A 189 14.91 -29.45 -13.90
CA PRO A 189 15.23 -28.08 -13.47
C PRO A 189 15.08 -27.82 -11.97
N ASN A 190 14.32 -28.66 -11.26
CA ASN A 190 14.18 -28.59 -9.81
C ASN A 190 15.36 -29.21 -9.05
N TYR A 191 16.31 -29.83 -9.77
CA TYR A 191 17.44 -30.52 -9.18
C TYR A 191 18.74 -30.07 -9.85
N ILE A 192 19.52 -29.26 -9.14
CA ILE A 192 20.88 -28.86 -9.48
C ILE A 192 21.81 -29.21 -8.33
N GLU A 193 23.03 -29.66 -8.64
CA GLU A 193 23.96 -30.17 -7.63
C GLU A 193 24.95 -29.10 -7.20
N VAL A 194 25.30 -29.05 -5.92
CA VAL A 194 26.36 -28.16 -5.42
C VAL A 194 27.68 -28.52 -6.09
N GLY A 195 28.38 -27.52 -6.62
CA GLY A 195 29.60 -27.71 -7.42
C GLY A 195 29.35 -27.89 -8.92
N GLN A 196 28.10 -28.06 -9.36
CA GLN A 196 27.76 -28.11 -10.77
C GLN A 196 28.08 -26.78 -11.45
N VAL A 197 28.80 -26.82 -12.58
CA VAL A 197 29.06 -25.63 -13.40
C VAL A 197 27.92 -25.46 -14.40
N ILE A 198 27.15 -24.39 -14.22
CA ILE A 198 26.07 -23.98 -15.10
C ILE A 198 26.59 -22.91 -16.06
N LYS A 199 26.45 -23.13 -17.36
CA LYS A 199 26.72 -22.12 -18.39
C LYS A 199 25.54 -21.16 -18.49
N LEU A 200 25.82 -19.87 -18.60
CA LEU A 200 24.83 -18.81 -18.61
C LEU A 200 24.84 -18.15 -20.01
N PRO A 201 23.84 -18.43 -20.88
CA PRO A 201 23.74 -17.78 -22.20
C PRO A 201 23.48 -16.27 -22.03
N ARG A 202 24.20 -15.41 -22.75
CA ARG A 202 24.05 -13.94 -22.70
C ARG A 202 23.86 -13.37 -24.09
#